data_AF-A0A919S3C7-F1
#
_entry.id   AF-A0A919S3C7-F1
#
_cell.length_a   1.000
_cell.length_b   1.000
_cell.length_c   1.000
_cell.angle_alpha   90.00
_cell.angle_beta   90.00
_cell.angle_gamma   90.00
#
_symmetry.space_group_name_H-M   'P 1'
#
loop_
_entity.id
_entity.type
_entity.pdbx_description
1 polymer ?
#
loop_
_entity_poly.entity_id
_entity_poly.type
_entity_poly.pdbx_seq_one_letter_code
_entity_poly.pdbx_strand_id
1 'polypeptide(L)'
;MDRCDIECNTWHDILIRKGFDTNLSKSLIGFISWNKGEEFKKLGKEITEVLSGYEGKVFVKDVASTKLNDKGLLFFNKDIPEDISNNIFDAIMDYEQNEVYNTLTH
;
A
#
# COMPACT_ATOMS: atom_id res chain seq x y z
N MET A 1 -24.02 23.96 4.89
CA MET A 1 -23.90 22.64 5.55
C MET A 1 -22.81 21.92 4.81
N ASP A 2 -21.62 22.02 5.40
CA ASP A 2 -20.35 21.56 4.88
C ASP A 2 -20.37 20.06 4.60
N ARG A 3 -20.08 19.69 3.35
CA ARG A 3 -19.64 18.33 3.04
C ARG A 3 -18.13 18.35 3.25
N CYS A 4 -17.65 17.57 4.22
CA CYS A 4 -16.22 17.31 4.38
C CYS A 4 -15.61 16.96 3.03
N ASP A 5 -14.77 17.85 2.51
CA ASP A 5 -13.84 17.54 1.43
C ASP A 5 -12.80 16.59 2.02
N ILE A 6 -13.10 15.28 2.00
CA ILE A 6 -12.09 14.25 2.27
C ILE A 6 -11.07 14.38 1.13
N GLU A 7 -9.92 14.95 1.41
CA GLU A 7 -8.76 14.85 0.52
C GLU A 7 -8.49 13.37 0.28
N CYS A 8 -8.90 12.84 -0.87
CA CYS A 8 -8.52 11.52 -1.34
C CYS A 8 -7.03 11.55 -1.69
N ASN A 9 -6.18 11.50 -0.66
CA ASN A 9 -4.74 11.38 -0.81
C ASN A 9 -4.44 10.06 -1.52
N THR A 10 -3.68 10.12 -2.62
CA THR A 10 -3.23 8.90 -3.28
C THR A 10 -2.16 8.23 -2.42
N TRP A 11 -1.92 6.93 -2.64
CA TRP A 11 -0.81 6.25 -1.98
C TRP A 11 0.54 6.91 -2.26
N HIS A 12 0.71 7.53 -3.43
CA HIS A 12 1.91 8.30 -3.75
C HIS A 12 2.05 9.51 -2.83
N ASP A 13 0.96 10.24 -2.58
CA ASP A 13 0.96 11.42 -1.70
C ASP A 13 1.24 11.03 -0.24
N ILE A 14 0.64 9.93 0.22
CA ILE A 14 0.87 9.40 1.57
C ILE A 14 2.35 9.05 1.77
N LEU A 15 2.96 8.34 0.81
CA LEU A 15 4.37 7.99 0.88
C LEU A 15 5.27 9.23 0.83
N ILE A 16 4.96 10.22 0.00
CA ILE A 16 5.71 11.48 -0.04
C ILE A 16 5.62 12.21 1.32
N ARG A 17 4.43 12.28 1.92
CA ARG A 17 4.23 12.89 3.25
C ARG A 17 4.98 12.16 4.37
N LYS A 18 5.12 10.84 4.27
CA LYS A 18 5.93 10.02 5.21
C LYS A 18 7.44 10.11 4.94
N GLY A 19 7.87 10.90 3.95
CA GLY A 19 9.28 11.23 3.70
C GLY A 19 9.98 10.38 2.63
N PHE A 20 9.23 9.56 1.87
CA PHE A 20 9.81 8.78 0.79
C PHE A 20 10.11 9.65 -0.44
N ASP A 21 11.18 9.29 -1.16
CA ASP A 21 11.54 9.93 -2.43
C ASP A 21 10.38 9.88 -3.43
N THR A 22 10.12 11.01 -4.11
CA THR A 22 8.99 11.12 -5.04
C THR A 22 9.05 10.11 -6.19
N ASN A 23 10.24 9.80 -6.73
CA ASN A 23 10.37 8.83 -7.81
C ASN A 23 10.16 7.39 -7.32
N LEU A 24 10.47 7.11 -6.06
CA LEU A 24 10.14 5.86 -5.40
C LEU A 24 8.63 5.79 -5.13
N SER A 25 8.02 6.83 -4.56
CA SER A 25 6.59 6.82 -4.25
C SER A 25 5.75 6.62 -5.52
N LYS A 26 6.08 7.33 -6.60
CA LYS A 26 5.41 7.17 -7.92
C LYS A 26 5.69 5.84 -8.61
N SER A 27 6.65 5.05 -8.11
CA SER A 27 6.89 3.71 -8.65
C SER A 27 5.91 2.66 -8.13
N LEU A 28 5.21 2.95 -7.03
CA LEU A 28 4.17 2.06 -6.49
C LEU A 28 2.99 2.01 -7.47
N ILE A 29 2.65 0.81 -7.90
CA ILE A 29 1.45 0.52 -8.70
C ILE A 29 0.27 0.28 -7.75
N GLY A 30 0.50 -0.51 -6.70
CA GLY A 30 -0.50 -0.83 -5.68
C GLY A 30 0.00 -1.92 -4.76
N PHE A 31 -0.90 -2.44 -3.92
CA PHE A 31 -0.58 -3.51 -2.96
C PHE A 31 -1.77 -4.38 -2.65
N ILE A 32 -1.49 -5.55 -2.08
CA ILE A 32 -2.47 -6.43 -1.44
C ILE A 32 -1.91 -6.73 -0.05
N SER A 33 -2.71 -6.59 1.00
CA SER A 33 -2.36 -6.89 2.38
C SER A 33 -3.27 -7.98 2.94
N TRP A 34 -2.75 -8.77 3.88
CA TRP A 34 -3.46 -9.79 4.64
C TRP A 34 -3.19 -9.59 6.12
N ASN A 35 -4.28 -9.64 6.89
CA ASN A 35 -4.20 -9.74 8.32
C ASN A 35 -3.90 -11.19 8.75
N LYS A 36 -3.36 -11.35 9.96
CA LYS A 36 -3.04 -12.67 10.52
C LYS A 36 -4.30 -13.53 10.65
N GLY A 37 -4.42 -14.55 9.78
CA GLY A 37 -5.53 -15.51 9.79
C GLY A 37 -6.43 -15.48 8.55
N GLU A 38 -6.18 -14.57 7.60
CA GLU A 38 -6.90 -14.54 6.33
C GLU A 38 -6.33 -15.56 5.34
N GLU A 39 -7.18 -16.44 4.83
CA GLU A 39 -6.88 -17.23 3.63
C GLU A 39 -7.42 -16.51 2.40
N PHE A 40 -6.53 -16.07 1.51
CA PHE A 40 -6.93 -15.43 0.28
C PHE A 40 -7.48 -16.44 -0.73
N LYS A 41 -8.81 -16.56 -0.78
CA LYS A 41 -9.52 -17.43 -1.74
C LYS A 41 -9.49 -16.90 -3.18
N LYS A 42 -9.08 -15.64 -3.41
CA LYS A 42 -9.19 -14.93 -4.70
C LYS A 42 -7.96 -14.10 -5.10
N LEU A 43 -6.76 -14.50 -4.69
CA LEU A 43 -5.51 -13.77 -4.97
C LEU A 43 -5.35 -13.37 -6.46
N GLY A 44 -5.69 -14.27 -7.39
CA GLY A 44 -5.62 -13.96 -8.83
C GLY A 44 -6.54 -12.81 -9.27
N LYS A 45 -7.72 -12.66 -8.65
CA LYS A 45 -8.65 -11.55 -8.92
C LYS A 45 -8.08 -10.24 -8.40
N GLU A 46 -7.53 -10.23 -7.19
CA GLU A 46 -6.95 -9.02 -6.59
C GLU A 46 -5.71 -8.55 -7.33
N ILE A 47 -4.83 -9.46 -7.75
CA ILE A 47 -3.70 -9.11 -8.62
C ILE A 47 -4.22 -8.48 -9.91
N THR A 48 -5.27 -9.04 -10.52
CA THR A 48 -5.87 -8.50 -11.74
C THR A 48 -6.46 -7.10 -11.51
N GLU A 49 -7.06 -6.86 -10.35
CA GLU A 49 -7.61 -5.55 -9.98
C GLU A 49 -6.51 -4.51 -9.76
N VAL A 50 -5.46 -4.86 -9.01
CA VAL A 50 -4.30 -3.97 -8.76
C VAL A 50 -3.58 -3.62 -10.06
N LEU A 51 -3.44 -4.58 -10.97
CA LEU A 51 -2.75 -4.37 -12.26
C LEU A 51 -3.70 -3.91 -13.37
N SER A 52 -4.97 -3.65 -13.07
CA SER A 52 -5.95 -3.27 -14.08
C SER A 52 -5.57 -1.94 -14.73
N GLY A 53 -5.37 -1.94 -16.05
CA GLY A 53 -4.95 -0.76 -16.79
C GLY A 53 -3.46 -0.39 -16.67
N TYR A 54 -2.66 -1.17 -15.95
CA TYR A 54 -1.21 -1.02 -15.96
C TYR A 54 -0.61 -1.77 -17.15
N GLU A 55 0.17 -1.06 -17.97
CA GLU A 55 0.94 -1.64 -19.07
C GLU A 55 2.43 -1.44 -18.80
N GLY A 56 3.18 -2.54 -18.65
CA GLY A 56 4.63 -2.47 -18.48
C GLY A 56 5.21 -3.57 -17.61
N LYS A 57 6.47 -3.38 -17.20
CA LYS A 57 7.17 -4.29 -16.31
C LYS A 57 6.67 -4.11 -14.87
N VAL A 58 6.44 -5.22 -14.17
CA VAL A 58 6.04 -5.24 -12.77
C VAL A 58 7.10 -5.98 -11.96
N PHE A 59 7.49 -5.38 -10.84
CA PHE A 59 8.31 -6.00 -9.80
C PHE A 59 7.43 -6.20 -8.58
N VAL A 60 7.30 -7.44 -8.13
CA VAL A 60 6.49 -7.80 -6.96
C VAL A 60 7.42 -8.06 -5.77
N LYS A 61 7.07 -7.53 -4.61
CA LYS A 61 7.83 -7.70 -3.37
C LYS A 61 6.94 -8.31 -2.30
N ASP A 62 7.34 -9.46 -1.78
CA ASP A 62 6.79 -9.99 -0.54
C ASP A 62 7.19 -9.06 0.61
N VAL A 63 6.21 -8.65 1.40
CA VAL A 63 6.44 -7.73 2.53
C VAL A 63 5.73 -8.20 3.77
N ALA A 64 6.25 -7.77 4.92
CA ALA A 64 5.65 -8.00 6.21
C ALA A 64 5.72 -6.73 7.06
N SER A 65 4.62 -6.39 7.72
CA SER A 65 4.64 -5.29 8.68
C SER A 65 5.39 -5.72 9.92
N THR A 66 6.35 -4.90 10.33
CA THR A 66 7.13 -5.15 11.55
C THR A 66 6.31 -4.90 12.81
N LYS A 67 5.25 -4.10 12.71
CA LYS A 67 4.43 -3.67 13.86
C LYS A 67 3.13 -4.45 14.00
N LEU A 68 2.46 -4.71 12.88
CA LEU A 68 1.08 -5.22 12.89
C LEU A 68 1.00 -6.71 12.55
N ASN A 69 2.14 -7.32 12.19
CA ASN A 69 2.26 -8.73 11.81
C ASN A 69 1.39 -9.10 10.58
N ASP A 70 0.96 -8.09 9.82
CA ASP A 70 0.37 -8.22 8.50
C ASP A 70 1.45 -8.60 7.49
N LYS A 71 1.03 -9.21 6.39
CA LYS A 71 1.90 -9.51 5.27
C LYS A 71 1.23 -9.03 3.99
N GLY A 72 1.98 -8.92 2.92
CA GLY A 72 1.44 -8.39 1.68
C GLY A 72 2.33 -8.60 0.48
N LEU A 73 1.82 -8.14 -0.66
CA LEU A 73 2.57 -7.94 -1.89
C LEU A 73 2.51 -6.47 -2.27
N LEU A 74 3.67 -5.87 -2.52
CA LEU A 74 3.77 -4.57 -3.16
C LEU A 74 4.14 -4.74 -4.63
N PHE A 75 3.51 -3.94 -5.48
CA PHE A 75 3.72 -3.95 -6.93
C PHE A 75 4.38 -2.64 -7.35
N PHE A 76 5.52 -2.73 -8.03
CA PHE A 76 6.30 -1.57 -8.48
C PHE A 76 6.61 -1.63 -9.97
N ASN A 77 6.77 -0.46 -10.59
CA ASN A 77 7.24 -0.36 -11.98
C ASN A 77 8.77 -0.39 -12.13
N LYS A 78 9.50 -0.40 -11.01
CA LYS A 78 10.96 -0.54 -10.95
C LYS A 78 11.34 -1.48 -9.80
N ASP A 79 12.55 -2.01 -9.85
CA ASP A 79 13.03 -2.86 -8.76
C ASP A 79 13.32 -2.02 -7.52
N ILE A 80 12.83 -2.50 -6.37
CA ILE A 80 12.98 -1.85 -5.07
C ILE A 80 13.66 -2.82 -4.10
N PRO A 81 14.69 -2.40 -3.36
CA PRO A 81 15.29 -3.21 -2.30
C PRO A 81 14.27 -3.68 -1.26
N GLU A 82 14.48 -4.88 -0.71
CA GLU A 82 13.52 -5.53 0.20
C GLU A 82 13.27 -4.72 1.49
N ASP A 83 14.33 -4.17 2.07
CA ASP A 83 14.30 -3.29 3.24
C ASP A 83 13.43 -2.05 2.98
N ILE A 84 13.58 -1.45 1.81
CA ILE A 84 12.79 -0.30 1.40
C ILE A 84 11.32 -0.69 1.19
N SER A 85 11.05 -1.82 0.54
CA SER A 85 9.67 -2.29 0.36
C SER A 85 8.96 -2.59 1.69
N ASN A 86 9.66 -3.17 2.66
CA ASN A 86 9.09 -3.39 4.00
C ASN A 86 8.77 -2.07 4.70
N ASN A 87 9.65 -1.07 4.62
CA ASN A 87 9.40 0.25 5.18
C ASN A 87 8.19 0.95 4.53
N ILE A 88 8.03 0.81 3.21
CA ILE A 88 6.86 1.31 2.48
C ILE A 88 5.59 0.63 2.99
N PHE A 89 5.62 -0.70 3.17
CA PHE A 89 4.48 -1.45 3.67
C PHE A 89 4.08 -1.02 5.08
N ASP A 90 5.07 -0.83 5.98
CA ASP A 90 4.81 -0.31 7.32
C ASP A 90 4.19 1.09 7.30
N ALA A 91 4.61 1.97 6.39
CA ALA A 91 4.03 3.31 6.26
C ALA A 91 2.58 3.29 5.75
N ILE A 92 2.27 2.38 4.82
CA ILE A 92 0.91 2.15 4.31
C ILE A 92 0.02 1.64 5.45
N MET A 93 0.45 0.59 6.16
CA MET A 93 -0.36 0.01 7.22
C MET A 93 -0.55 0.95 8.42
N ASP A 94 0.48 1.72 8.76
CA ASP A 94 0.40 2.77 9.78
C ASP A 94 -0.65 3.82 9.43
N TYR A 95 -0.70 4.26 8.16
CA TYR A 95 -1.71 5.20 7.70
C TYR A 95 -3.12 4.58 7.74
N GLU A 96 -3.30 3.36 7.24
CA GLU A 96 -4.61 2.68 7.27
C GLU A 96 -5.14 2.57 8.71
N GLN A 97 -4.34 2.06 9.64
CA GLN A 97 -4.77 1.85 11.01
C GLN A 97 -4.97 3.17 11.79
N ASN A 98 -4.00 4.08 11.72
CA ASN A 98 -3.96 5.24 12.60
C ASN A 98 -4.65 6.48 12.04
N GLU A 99 -4.76 6.62 10.72
CA GLU A 99 -5.30 7.82 10.09
C GLU A 99 -6.65 7.57 9.41
N VAL A 100 -6.96 6.33 9.00
CA VAL A 100 -8.25 5.97 8.37
C VAL A 100 -9.18 5.24 9.34
N TYR A 101 -8.73 4.17 9.99
CA TYR A 101 -9.61 3.39 10.88
C TYR A 101 -9.85 4.05 12.24
N ASN A 102 -8.83 4.69 12.84
CA ASN A 102 -9.00 5.42 14.10
C ASN A 102 -9.85 6.70 13.96
N THR A 103 -9.94 7.31 12.79
CA THR A 103 -10.80 8.48 12.54
C THR A 103 -12.27 8.10 12.27
N LEU A 104 -12.56 6.84 11.93
CA LEU A 104 -13.92 6.33 11.74
C LEU A 104 -14.58 5.81 13.03
N THR A 105 -13.85 5.78 14.15
CA THR A 105 -14.30 5.25 15.45
C THR A 105 -14.59 6.33 16.50
N HIS A 106 -14.60 7.61 16.12
CA HIS A 106 -14.98 8.75 16.96
C HIS A 106 -16.09 9.59 16.31
#